data_AF-A0A939XC71-F1
#
_entry.id   AF-A0A939XC71-F1
#
_cell.length_a   1.000
_cell.length_b   1.000
_cell.length_c   1.000
_cell.angle_alpha   90.00
_cell.angle_beta   90.00
_cell.angle_gamma   90.00
#
_symmetry.space_group_name_H-M   'P 1'
#
loop_
_entity.id
_entity.type
_entity.pdbx_description
1 polymer ?
#
loop_
_entity_poly.entity_id
_entity_poly.type
_entity_poly.pdbx_seq_one_letter_code
_entity_poly.pdbx_strand_id
1 'polypeptide(L)'
;MGLTQEKPKTTFHPLYFLFAFIMWLLVIGWLAVIFSLSAESAEVSTLRSQDLIKKIADLIHVTVSEEIVRNCAHIFEFSVLSVFAYIAMFATNHVMTGPNPPASGRLDKLKNDNEVYIAVSLWITALSAAADEYHQIFVSGRSSSLFDVFLDFSGAVVIMLIIRIVVSIYIYVKNRKQTVNMIAENTHVEEV
;
A
#
# COMPACT_ATOMS: atom_id res chain seq x y z
N MET A 1 -15.45 43.51 9.16
CA MET A 1 -14.84 42.84 10.34
C MET A 1 -14.44 41.44 9.88
N GLY A 2 -13.20 41.28 9.45
CA GLY A 2 -12.71 40.03 8.86
C GLY A 2 -12.48 39.00 9.95
N LEU A 3 -13.23 37.90 9.93
CA LEU A 3 -12.94 36.74 10.77
C LEU A 3 -11.61 36.16 10.30
N THR A 4 -10.54 36.48 11.01
CA THR A 4 -9.26 35.78 10.89
C THR A 4 -9.51 34.34 11.32
N GLN A 5 -9.70 33.46 10.33
CA GLN A 5 -9.71 32.02 10.56
C GLN A 5 -8.34 31.65 11.12
N GLU A 6 -8.22 31.50 12.44
CA GLU A 6 -7.00 30.99 13.07
C GLU A 6 -6.72 29.61 12.47
N LYS A 7 -5.61 29.47 11.74
CA LYS A 7 -5.16 28.16 11.25
C LYS A 7 -5.03 27.24 12.47
N PRO A 8 -5.60 26.02 12.43
CA PRO A 8 -5.48 25.10 13.56
C PRO A 8 -3.99 24.87 13.85
N LYS A 9 -3.57 25.13 15.09
CA LYS A 9 -2.19 24.90 15.53
C LYS A 9 -1.88 23.43 15.35
N THR A 10 -0.92 23.12 14.48
CA THR A 10 -0.40 21.76 14.30
C THR A 10 0.26 21.33 15.60
N THR A 11 -0.44 20.52 16.39
CA THR A 11 0.09 19.95 17.62
C THR A 11 0.79 18.65 17.26
N PHE A 12 2.12 18.63 17.46
CA PHE A 12 2.91 17.41 17.25
C PHE A 12 2.44 16.34 18.24
N HIS A 13 2.01 15.20 17.71
CA HIS A 13 1.59 14.06 18.52
C HIS A 13 2.66 12.96 18.45
N PRO A 14 3.46 12.76 19.52
CA PRO A 14 4.62 11.86 19.50
C PRO A 14 4.24 10.39 19.23
N LEU A 15 3.03 9.97 19.57
CA LEU A 15 2.51 8.63 19.27
C LEU A 15 2.35 8.37 17.78
N TYR A 16 1.79 9.31 17.01
CA TYR A 16 1.66 9.16 15.55
C TYR A 16 3.03 9.21 14.87
N PHE A 17 3.94 10.03 15.40
CA PHE A 17 5.33 10.05 14.92
C PHE A 17 6.02 8.71 15.15
N LEU A 18 5.91 8.14 16.35
CA LEU A 18 6.46 6.82 16.67
C LEU A 18 5.85 5.74 15.76
N PHE A 19 4.53 5.76 15.55
CA PHE A 19 3.87 4.81 14.66
C PHE A 19 4.34 4.94 13.20
N ALA A 20 4.41 6.17 12.67
CA ALA A 20 4.94 6.41 11.32
C ALA A 20 6.39 5.93 11.20
N PHE A 21 7.22 6.20 12.21
CA PHE A 21 8.60 5.73 12.26
C PHE A 21 8.71 4.19 12.23
N ILE A 22 7.90 3.49 13.03
CA ILE A 22 7.84 2.03 13.02
C ILE A 22 7.41 1.49 11.64
N MET A 23 6.44 2.13 11.00
CA MET A 23 5.98 1.71 9.67
C MET A 23 7.06 1.88 8.60
N TRP A 24 7.82 2.98 8.63
CA TRP A 24 8.97 3.15 7.73
C TRP A 24 10.10 2.15 8.01
N LEU A 25 10.35 1.80 9.28
CA LEU A 25 11.26 0.71 9.61
C LEU A 25 10.77 -0.63 9.05
N LEU A 26 9.46 -0.89 9.05
CA LEU A 26 8.86 -2.07 8.45
C LEU A 26 9.06 -2.11 6.93
N VAL A 27 8.92 -0.97 6.24
CA VAL A 27 9.20 -0.85 4.80
C VAL A 27 10.66 -1.20 4.53
N ILE A 28 11.60 -0.63 5.29
CA ILE A 28 13.04 -0.91 5.13
C ILE A 28 13.36 -2.37 5.45
N GLY A 29 12.78 -2.91 6.52
CA GLY A 29 12.95 -4.32 6.90
C GLY A 29 12.41 -5.27 5.84
N TRP A 30 11.27 -4.96 5.23
CA TRP A 30 10.70 -5.76 4.15
C TRP A 30 11.52 -5.67 2.86
N LEU A 31 12.05 -4.49 2.53
CA LEU A 31 13.03 -4.36 1.45
C LEU A 31 14.26 -5.23 1.71
N ALA A 32 14.78 -5.24 2.93
CA ALA A 32 15.91 -6.10 3.28
C ALA A 32 15.60 -7.59 3.09
N VAL A 33 14.36 -8.02 3.39
CA VAL A 33 13.90 -9.39 3.09
C VAL A 33 13.91 -9.64 1.58
N ILE A 34 13.32 -8.76 0.77
CA ILE A 34 13.28 -8.89 -0.70
C ILE A 34 14.70 -9.03 -1.27
N PHE A 35 15.61 -8.10 -0.94
CA PHE A 35 16.99 -8.15 -1.43
C PHE A 35 17.78 -9.36 -0.93
N SER A 36 17.49 -9.85 0.29
CA SER A 36 18.11 -11.07 0.82
C SER A 36 17.68 -12.31 0.04
N LEU A 37 16.40 -12.39 -0.34
CA LEU A 37 15.85 -13.48 -1.16
C LEU A 37 16.36 -13.39 -2.61
N SER A 38 16.50 -12.18 -3.14
CA SER A 38 17.07 -11.90 -4.45
C SER A 38 18.56 -12.23 -4.56
N ALA A 39 19.31 -12.10 -3.46
CA ALA A 39 20.72 -12.49 -3.38
C ALA A 39 20.94 -14.02 -3.47
N GLU A 40 19.90 -14.84 -3.30
CA GLU A 40 20.01 -16.29 -3.42
C GLU A 40 20.23 -16.72 -4.88
N SER A 41 21.15 -17.67 -5.09
CA SER A 41 21.42 -18.25 -6.41
C SER A 41 20.15 -18.88 -7.01
N ALA A 42 20.11 -18.99 -8.33
CA ALA A 42 18.97 -19.60 -9.01
C ALA A 42 18.69 -21.03 -8.52
N GLU A 43 19.73 -21.82 -8.24
CA GLU A 43 19.60 -23.18 -7.71
C GLU A 43 18.88 -23.21 -6.35
N VAL A 44 19.26 -22.34 -5.41
CA VAL A 44 18.63 -22.26 -4.08
C VAL A 44 17.18 -21.81 -4.19
N SER A 45 16.92 -20.80 -5.04
CA SER A 45 15.57 -20.33 -5.32
C SER A 45 14.67 -21.41 -5.91
N THR A 46 15.21 -22.19 -6.85
CA THR A 46 14.53 -23.30 -7.50
C THR A 46 14.15 -24.38 -6.49
N LEU A 47 15.08 -24.79 -5.64
CA LEU A 47 14.83 -25.78 -4.59
C LEU A 47 13.70 -25.32 -3.64
N ARG A 48 13.69 -24.04 -3.26
CA ARG A 48 12.63 -23.47 -2.41
C ARG A 48 11.25 -23.54 -3.08
N SER A 49 11.17 -23.19 -4.37
CA SER A 49 9.92 -23.29 -5.14
C SER A 49 9.46 -24.75 -5.26
N GLN A 50 10.37 -25.70 -5.47
CA GLN A 50 10.06 -27.12 -5.51
C GLN A 50 9.53 -27.65 -4.18
N ASP A 51 10.08 -27.20 -3.05
CA ASP A 51 9.59 -27.57 -1.72
C ASP A 51 8.19 -27.02 -1.45
N LEU A 52 7.86 -25.82 -1.95
CA LEU A 52 6.50 -25.28 -1.90
C LEU A 52 5.54 -26.09 -2.78
N ILE A 53 5.97 -26.47 -3.99
CA ILE A 53 5.15 -27.32 -4.89
C ILE A 53 4.83 -28.66 -4.23
N LYS A 54 5.80 -29.33 -3.60
CA LYS A 54 5.55 -30.59 -2.89
C LYS A 54 4.47 -30.43 -1.82
N LYS A 55 4.57 -29.39 -0.99
CA LYS A 55 3.56 -29.09 0.05
C LYS A 55 2.18 -28.84 -0.52
N ILE A 56 2.08 -28.15 -1.66
CA ILE A 56 0.81 -27.88 -2.34
C ILE A 56 0.26 -29.18 -2.96
N ALA A 57 1.11 -29.94 -3.64
CA ALA A 57 0.73 -31.21 -4.28
C ALA A 57 0.21 -32.23 -3.26
N ASP A 58 0.80 -32.29 -2.06
CA ASP A 58 0.34 -33.14 -0.97
C ASP A 58 -1.02 -32.71 -0.40
N LEU A 59 -1.36 -31.41 -0.51
CA LEU A 59 -2.60 -30.86 0.04
C LEU A 59 -3.78 -30.93 -0.95
N ILE A 60 -3.54 -30.61 -2.23
CA ILE A 60 -4.61 -30.43 -3.23
C ILE A 60 -4.45 -31.28 -4.49
N HIS A 61 -3.39 -32.11 -4.59
CA HIS A 61 -3.08 -32.96 -5.75
C HIS A 61 -3.02 -32.22 -7.10
N VAL A 62 -2.65 -30.93 -7.07
CA VAL A 62 -2.45 -30.12 -8.28
C VAL A 62 -0.96 -29.94 -8.54
N THR A 63 -0.54 -30.14 -9.79
CA THR A 63 0.82 -29.84 -10.26
C THR A 63 0.89 -28.41 -10.78
N VAL A 64 1.74 -27.58 -10.18
CA VAL A 64 2.00 -26.20 -10.62
C VAL A 64 3.46 -26.08 -11.07
N SER A 65 3.72 -25.27 -12.09
CA SER A 65 5.09 -24.99 -12.54
C SER A 65 5.86 -24.20 -11.47
N GLU A 66 7.14 -24.51 -11.32
CA GLU A 66 8.08 -23.81 -10.43
C GLU A 66 8.14 -22.31 -10.72
N GLU A 67 8.11 -21.95 -11.99
CA GLU A 67 8.12 -20.57 -12.45
C GLU A 67 6.88 -19.81 -11.97
N ILE A 68 5.71 -20.45 -11.98
CA ILE A 68 4.46 -19.83 -11.50
C ILE A 68 4.56 -19.57 -10.00
N VAL A 69 5.03 -20.54 -9.21
CA VAL A 69 5.17 -20.40 -7.75
C VAL A 69 6.15 -19.29 -7.41
N ARG A 70 7.29 -19.24 -8.12
CA ARG A 70 8.29 -18.17 -7.97
C ARG A 70 7.72 -16.79 -8.31
N ASN A 71 7.06 -16.66 -9.46
CA ASN A 71 6.47 -15.39 -9.88
C ASN A 71 5.36 -14.94 -8.92
N CYS A 72 4.55 -15.86 -8.40
CA CYS A 72 3.57 -15.55 -7.37
C CYS A 72 4.22 -15.06 -6.06
N ALA A 73 5.37 -15.61 -5.68
CA ALA A 73 6.11 -15.16 -4.50
C ALA A 73 6.62 -13.72 -4.69
N HIS A 74 7.21 -13.40 -5.83
CA HIS A 74 7.66 -12.04 -6.12
C HIS A 74 6.49 -11.04 -6.20
N ILE A 75 5.42 -11.36 -6.92
CA ILE A 75 4.18 -10.57 -6.92
C ILE A 75 3.69 -10.32 -5.49
N PHE A 76 3.72 -11.33 -4.62
CA PHE A 76 3.31 -11.21 -3.22
C PHE A 76 4.25 -10.29 -2.43
N GLU A 77 5.56 -10.47 -2.55
CA GLU A 77 6.58 -9.64 -1.89
C GLU A 77 6.41 -8.16 -2.19
N PHE A 78 6.26 -7.80 -3.47
CA PHE A 78 6.07 -6.42 -3.90
C PHE A 78 4.67 -5.89 -3.58
N SER A 79 3.65 -6.74 -3.56
CA SER A 79 2.31 -6.37 -3.05
C SER A 79 2.37 -5.98 -1.58
N VAL A 80 3.05 -6.77 -0.73
CA VAL A 80 3.22 -6.46 0.70
C VAL A 80 4.02 -5.18 0.89
N LEU A 81 5.09 -4.97 0.12
CA LEU A 81 5.86 -3.73 0.14
C LEU A 81 4.97 -2.51 -0.12
N SER A 82 4.12 -2.59 -1.15
CA SER A 82 3.22 -1.49 -1.52
C SER A 82 2.20 -1.17 -0.42
N VAL A 83 1.72 -2.19 0.31
CA VAL A 83 0.81 -2.01 1.46
C VAL A 83 1.53 -1.34 2.62
N PHE A 84 2.76 -1.78 2.95
CA PHE A 84 3.55 -1.12 4.01
C PHE A 84 3.86 0.34 3.67
N ALA A 85 4.25 0.62 2.42
CA ALA A 85 4.47 1.98 1.95
C ALA A 85 3.19 2.84 2.06
N TYR A 86 2.03 2.30 1.69
CA TYR A 86 0.75 3.00 1.80
C TYR A 86 0.43 3.34 3.25
N ILE A 87 0.58 2.39 4.18
CA ILE A 87 0.29 2.61 5.60
C ILE A 87 1.31 3.59 6.21
N ALA A 88 2.58 3.53 5.83
CA ALA A 88 3.60 4.48 6.27
C ALA A 88 3.28 5.92 5.83
N MET A 89 2.81 6.10 4.59
CA MET A 89 2.37 7.40 4.07
C MET A 89 1.13 7.92 4.82
N PHE A 90 0.15 7.05 5.04
CA PHE A 90 -1.04 7.36 5.83
C PHE A 90 -0.69 7.81 7.26
N ALA A 91 0.19 7.07 7.94
CA ALA A 91 0.67 7.39 9.27
C ALA A 91 1.41 8.74 9.30
N THR A 92 2.26 9.01 8.30
CA THR A 92 3.03 10.26 8.18
C THR A 92 2.12 11.47 8.02
N ASN A 93 1.08 11.40 7.19
CA ASN A 93 0.14 12.52 7.02
C ASN A 93 -0.68 12.82 8.30
N HIS A 94 -0.96 11.81 9.12
CA HIS A 94 -1.61 12.01 10.42
C HIS A 94 -0.72 12.70 11.45
N VAL A 95 0.62 12.60 11.35
CA VAL A 95 1.54 13.41 12.16
C VAL A 95 1.33 14.91 11.89
N MET A 96 1.08 15.28 10.64
CA MET A 96 0.96 16.69 10.22
C MET A 96 -0.43 17.28 10.48
N THR A 97 -1.47 16.45 10.43
CA THR A 97 -2.87 16.93 10.51
C THR A 97 -3.55 16.70 11.85
N GLY A 98 -3.00 15.85 12.72
CA GLY A 98 -3.59 15.49 14.00
C GLY A 98 -4.91 14.70 13.86
N PRO A 99 -5.53 14.32 15.00
CA PRO A 99 -6.73 13.48 15.01
C PRO A 99 -8.02 14.19 14.54
N ASN A 100 -8.03 15.52 14.57
CA ASN A 100 -9.24 16.34 14.34
C ASN A 100 -9.03 17.32 13.17
N PRO A 101 -9.02 16.84 11.92
CA PRO A 101 -9.08 17.74 10.76
C PRO A 101 -10.40 18.53 10.78
N PRO A 102 -10.43 19.75 10.21
CA PRO A 102 -11.66 20.54 10.07
C PRO A 102 -12.79 19.69 9.47
N ALA A 103 -14.02 19.84 10.00
CA ALA A 103 -15.16 19.05 9.55
C ALA A 103 -15.53 19.32 8.09
N SER A 104 -15.34 20.57 7.62
CA SER A 104 -15.51 20.97 6.24
C SER A 104 -14.36 20.46 5.36
N GLY A 105 -14.69 19.80 4.24
CA GLY A 105 -13.69 19.29 3.29
C GLY A 105 -12.93 18.04 3.75
N ARG A 106 -13.32 17.39 4.86
CA ARG A 106 -12.63 16.18 5.37
C ARG A 106 -12.61 15.04 4.35
N LEU A 107 -13.70 14.85 3.60
CA LEU A 107 -13.81 13.75 2.63
C LEU A 107 -13.02 14.05 1.35
N ASP A 108 -13.02 15.30 0.89
CA ASP A 108 -12.21 15.74 -0.24
C ASP A 108 -10.71 15.65 0.07
N LYS A 109 -10.32 16.04 1.30
CA LYS A 109 -8.95 15.84 1.78
C LYS A 109 -8.58 14.36 1.82
N LEU A 110 -9.43 13.50 2.38
CA LEU A 110 -9.18 12.06 2.43
C LEU A 110 -9.00 11.46 1.02
N LYS A 111 -9.83 11.90 0.05
CA LYS A 111 -9.71 11.49 -1.35
C LYS A 111 -8.36 11.90 -1.93
N ASN A 112 -7.99 13.17 -1.80
CA ASN A 112 -6.75 13.70 -2.37
C ASN A 112 -5.51 13.07 -1.74
N ASP A 113 -5.49 12.95 -0.41
CA ASP A 113 -4.41 12.31 0.33
C ASP A 113 -4.25 10.84 -0.08
N ASN A 114 -5.36 10.11 -0.26
CA ASN A 114 -5.33 8.70 -0.69
C ASN A 114 -4.67 8.53 -2.07
N GLU A 115 -4.94 9.42 -3.03
CA GLU A 115 -4.29 9.38 -4.35
C GLU A 115 -2.78 9.61 -4.24
N VAL A 116 -2.34 10.50 -3.34
CA VAL A 116 -0.91 10.73 -3.08
C VAL A 116 -0.25 9.49 -2.47
N TYR A 117 -0.90 8.84 -1.49
CA TYR A 117 -0.35 7.62 -0.89
C TYR A 117 -0.22 6.49 -1.90
N ILE A 118 -1.23 6.30 -2.74
CA ILE A 118 -1.20 5.30 -3.83
C ILE A 118 -0.05 5.60 -4.77
N ALA A 119 0.07 6.86 -5.25
CA ALA A 119 1.11 7.23 -6.18
C ALA A 119 2.53 6.99 -5.61
N VAL A 120 2.77 7.40 -4.36
CA VAL A 120 4.07 7.19 -3.70
C VAL A 120 4.37 5.71 -3.49
N SER A 121 3.36 4.92 -3.09
CA SER A 121 3.53 3.47 -2.86
C SER A 121 3.85 2.73 -4.16
N LEU A 122 3.20 3.09 -5.26
CA LEU A 122 3.51 2.57 -6.59
C LEU A 122 4.92 2.96 -7.03
N TRP A 123 5.33 4.22 -6.80
CA TRP A 123 6.69 4.66 -7.12
C TRP A 123 7.76 3.91 -6.35
N ILE A 124 7.59 3.75 -5.03
CA ILE A 124 8.52 2.96 -4.19
C ILE A 124 8.61 1.53 -4.71
N THR A 125 7.46 0.93 -5.03
CA THR A 125 7.42 -0.47 -5.47
C THR A 125 8.04 -0.65 -6.86
N ALA A 126 7.76 0.24 -7.81
CA ALA A 126 8.36 0.21 -9.15
C ALA A 126 9.89 0.36 -9.09
N LEU A 127 10.40 1.28 -8.27
CA LEU A 127 11.84 1.44 -8.07
C LEU A 127 12.46 0.22 -7.40
N SER A 128 11.76 -0.39 -6.44
CA SER A 128 12.24 -1.56 -5.72
C SER A 128 12.27 -2.80 -6.63
N ALA A 129 11.24 -3.02 -7.46
CA ALA A 129 11.21 -4.11 -8.44
C ALA A 129 12.32 -3.95 -9.49
N ALA A 130 12.53 -2.72 -10.00
CA ALA A 130 13.63 -2.45 -10.91
C ALA A 130 15.01 -2.64 -10.27
N ALA A 131 15.17 -2.24 -9.01
CA ALA A 131 16.40 -2.42 -8.26
C ALA A 131 16.67 -3.91 -7.94
N ASP A 132 15.63 -4.69 -7.68
CA ASP A 132 15.75 -6.13 -7.46
C ASP A 132 16.24 -6.85 -8.72
N GLU A 133 15.61 -6.61 -9.86
CA GLU A 133 16.02 -7.18 -11.14
C GLU A 133 17.43 -6.75 -11.55
N TYR A 134 17.81 -5.49 -11.27
CA TYR A 134 19.18 -5.03 -11.44
C TYR A 134 20.17 -5.78 -10.54
N HIS A 135 19.81 -6.01 -9.27
CA HIS A 135 20.63 -6.75 -8.32
C HIS A 135 20.82 -8.21 -8.75
N GLN A 136 19.78 -8.86 -9.28
CA GLN A 136 19.83 -10.24 -9.76
C GLN A 136 20.84 -10.46 -10.90
N ILE A 137 21.20 -9.43 -11.69
CA ILE A 137 22.25 -9.52 -12.73
C ILE A 137 23.60 -9.98 -12.14
N PHE A 138 23.86 -9.63 -10.87
CA PHE A 138 25.12 -9.95 -10.19
C PHE A 138 25.08 -11.30 -9.46
N VAL A 139 23.94 -11.99 -9.48
CA VAL A 139 23.72 -13.25 -8.76
C VAL A 139 23.90 -14.43 -9.73
N SER A 140 24.67 -15.43 -9.32
CA SER A 140 25.00 -16.57 -10.18
C SER A 140 23.76 -17.37 -10.58
N GLY A 141 23.62 -17.59 -11.89
CA GLY A 141 22.54 -18.40 -12.47
C GLY A 141 21.19 -17.69 -12.58
N ARG A 142 21.08 -16.42 -12.14
CA ARG A 142 19.86 -15.62 -12.30
C ARG A 142 19.84 -14.93 -13.67
N SER A 143 18.65 -14.82 -14.23
CA SER A 143 18.36 -13.97 -15.39
C SER A 143 17.55 -12.78 -14.92
N SER A 144 17.86 -11.59 -15.42
CA SER A 144 17.04 -10.40 -15.21
C SER A 144 16.19 -10.12 -16.45
N SER A 145 14.93 -9.73 -16.26
CA SER A 145 14.02 -9.38 -17.35
C SER A 145 13.18 -8.16 -16.99
N LEU A 146 13.02 -7.24 -17.96
CA LEU A 146 12.05 -6.15 -17.81
C LEU A 146 10.62 -6.67 -17.65
N PHE A 147 10.32 -7.86 -18.15
CA PHE A 147 9.01 -8.48 -17.95
C PHE A 147 8.78 -8.86 -16.49
N ASP A 148 9.81 -9.32 -15.79
CA ASP A 148 9.73 -9.69 -14.37
C ASP A 148 9.48 -8.43 -13.52
N VAL A 149 10.13 -7.31 -13.83
CA VAL A 149 9.82 -5.99 -13.22
C VAL A 149 8.33 -5.63 -13.34
N PHE A 150 7.75 -5.79 -14.54
CA PHE A 150 6.34 -5.46 -14.77
C PHE A 150 5.41 -6.43 -14.04
N LEU A 151 5.78 -7.71 -14.01
CA LEU A 151 5.00 -8.74 -13.33
C LEU A 151 4.97 -8.48 -11.83
N ASP A 152 6.10 -8.18 -11.22
CA ASP A 152 6.23 -7.86 -9.81
C ASP A 152 5.48 -6.59 -9.43
N PHE A 153 5.60 -5.56 -10.27
CA PHE A 153 4.87 -4.32 -10.12
C PHE A 153 3.35 -4.50 -10.26
N SER A 154 2.89 -5.48 -11.05
CA SER A 154 1.46 -5.70 -11.29
C SER A 154 0.70 -6.04 -9.99
N GLY A 155 1.33 -6.75 -9.05
CA GLY A 155 0.75 -7.02 -7.73
C GLY A 155 0.43 -5.75 -6.95
N ALA A 156 1.39 -4.81 -6.94
CA ALA A 156 1.23 -3.50 -6.31
C ALA A 156 0.08 -2.70 -6.95
N VAL A 157 -0.04 -2.72 -8.28
CA VAL A 157 -1.14 -2.06 -8.99
C VAL A 157 -2.50 -2.63 -8.56
N VAL A 158 -2.63 -3.96 -8.53
CA VAL A 158 -3.88 -4.63 -8.16
C VAL A 158 -4.30 -4.27 -6.73
N ILE A 159 -3.39 -4.38 -5.76
CA ILE A 159 -3.73 -4.09 -4.36
C ILE A 159 -4.02 -2.60 -4.12
N MET A 160 -3.31 -1.69 -4.80
CA MET A 160 -3.59 -0.25 -4.73
C MET A 160 -4.94 0.12 -5.36
N LEU A 161 -5.34 -0.55 -6.45
CA LEU A 161 -6.67 -0.37 -7.04
C LEU A 161 -7.78 -0.83 -6.09
N ILE A 162 -7.59 -1.97 -5.41
CA ILE A 162 -8.53 -2.45 -4.39
C ILE A 162 -8.69 -1.41 -3.27
N ILE A 163 -7.57 -0.90 -2.73
CA ILE A 163 -7.60 0.15 -1.69
C ILE A 163 -8.35 1.39 -2.20
N ARG A 164 -8.06 1.84 -3.43
CA ARG A 164 -8.73 2.99 -4.05
C ARG A 164 -10.24 2.82 -4.12
N ILE A 165 -10.71 1.65 -4.54
CA ILE A 165 -12.13 1.33 -4.64
C ILE A 165 -12.77 1.36 -3.25
N VAL A 166 -12.15 0.71 -2.26
CA VAL A 166 -12.65 0.65 -0.88
C VAL A 166 -12.79 2.06 -0.29
N VAL A 167 -11.76 2.91 -0.43
CA VAL A 167 -11.80 4.29 0.06
C VAL A 167 -12.86 5.11 -0.68
N SER A 168 -13.00 4.93 -1.99
CA SER A 168 -14.02 5.61 -2.80
C SER A 168 -15.44 5.23 -2.37
N ILE A 169 -15.71 3.94 -2.11
CA ILE A 169 -16.99 3.46 -1.60
C ILE A 169 -17.27 4.07 -0.22
N TYR A 170 -16.27 4.07 0.68
CA TYR A 170 -16.42 4.67 2.01
C TYR A 170 -16.79 6.16 1.94
N ILE A 171 -16.09 6.93 1.10
CA ILE A 171 -16.36 8.37 0.90
C ILE A 171 -17.77 8.57 0.33
N TYR A 172 -18.16 7.78 -0.68
CA TYR A 172 -19.48 7.85 -1.29
C TYR A 172 -20.61 7.61 -0.27
N VAL A 173 -20.52 6.53 0.50
CA VAL A 173 -21.53 6.16 1.51
C VAL A 173 -21.66 7.25 2.57
N LYS A 174 -20.54 7.84 2.99
CA LYS A 174 -20.52 8.86 4.04
C LYS A 174 -21.05 10.22 3.56
N ASN A 175 -20.71 10.64 2.34
CA ASN A 175 -21.29 11.84 1.70
C ASN A 175 -22.82 11.71 1.61
N ARG A 176 -23.33 10.55 1.15
CA ARG A 176 -24.77 10.30 1.04
C ARG A 176 -25.49 10.47 2.40
N LYS A 177 -24.93 9.91 3.48
CA LYS A 177 -25.51 10.04 4.82
C LYS A 177 -25.55 11.49 5.29
N GLN A 178 -24.49 12.27 5.04
CA GLN A 178 -24.46 13.69 5.39
C GLN A 178 -25.54 14.48 4.62
N THR A 179 -25.70 14.22 3.33
CA THR A 179 -26.77 14.86 2.52
C THR A 179 -28.16 14.53 3.04
N VAL A 180 -28.44 13.26 3.36
CA VAL A 180 -29.75 12.85 3.89
C VAL A 180 -30.07 13.52 5.23
N ASN A 181 -29.09 13.58 6.15
CA ASN A 181 -29.28 14.23 7.44
C ASN A 181 -29.57 15.73 7.31
N MET A 182 -28.85 16.44 6.42
CA MET A 182 -29.09 17.86 6.17
C MET A 182 -30.49 18.13 5.60
N ILE A 183 -31.00 17.26 4.72
CA ILE A 183 -32.35 17.38 4.18
C ILE A 183 -33.38 17.16 5.29
N ALA A 184 -33.20 16.14 6.14
CA ALA A 184 -34.12 15.85 7.24
C ALA A 184 -34.19 16.99 8.28
N GLU A 185 -33.05 17.58 8.63
CA GLU A 185 -32.99 18.75 9.52
C GLU A 185 -33.73 19.96 8.92
N ASN A 186 -33.54 20.24 7.63
CA ASN A 186 -34.22 21.36 6.97
C ASN A 186 -35.74 21.16 6.89
N THR A 187 -36.23 19.94 6.62
CA THR A 187 -37.67 19.66 6.60
C THR A 187 -38.35 19.84 7.96
N HIS A 188 -37.66 19.52 9.07
CA HIS A 188 -38.21 19.73 10.41
C HIS A 188 -38.28 21.20 10.84
N VAL A 189 -37.46 22.07 10.25
CA VAL A 189 -37.49 23.52 10.52
C VAL A 189 -38.63 24.22 9.78
N GLU A 190 -39.03 23.73 8.60
CA GLU A 190 -40.14 24.31 7.83
C GLU A 190 -41.53 23.98 8.40
N GLU A 191 -41.65 22.97 9.27
CA GLU A 191 -42.92 22.53 9.87
C GLU A 191 -43.26 23.20 11.22
N VAL A 192 -42.39 24.09 11.74
CA VAL A 192 -42.54 24.80 13.03
C VAL A 192 -42.77 26.29 12.81
#